data_AF-A0A0H3X0F1-F1
#
_entry.id   AF-A0A0H3X0F1-F1
#
_cell.length_a   1.000
_cell.length_b   1.000
_cell.length_c   1.000
_cell.angle_alpha   90.00
_cell.angle_beta   90.00
_cell.angle_gamma   90.00
#
_symmetry.space_group_name_H-M   'P 1'
#
loop_
_entity.id
_entity.type
_entity.pdbx_description
1 polymer ?
#
loop_
_entity_poly.entity_id
_entity_poly.type
_entity_poly.pdbx_seq_one_letter_code
_entity_poly.pdbx_strand_id
1 'polypeptide(L)'
;MISMALCKLTIETRLSAQGCSVDQIRDANITTSIAANMQDGGNHVVGVVKLSVNGMEEQFIIDPWNDGAIITPSEIKKFYGENRSRFADENANFEKNDRLTDVINDSLYLNAVATSMREIHRIDIDNTNWRAQQLAR
;
A
#
# COMPACT_ATOMS: atom_id res chain seq x y z
N MET A 1 8.91 4.27 -0.24
CA MET A 1 10.00 3.82 -1.14
C MET A 1 10.60 2.49 -0.72
N ILE A 2 11.10 2.34 0.51
CA ILE A 2 11.67 1.06 0.98
C ILE A 2 10.62 -0.07 0.95
N SER A 3 9.40 0.16 1.46
CA SER A 3 8.33 -0.85 1.44
C SER A 3 7.96 -1.33 0.03
N MET A 4 7.82 -0.42 -0.95
CA MET A 4 7.46 -0.77 -2.33
C MET A 4 8.62 -1.42 -3.10
N ALA A 5 9.86 -0.96 -2.89
CA ALA A 5 11.04 -1.62 -3.42
C ALA A 5 11.17 -3.05 -2.84
N LEU A 6 10.89 -3.24 -1.55
CA LEU A 6 10.83 -4.56 -0.91
C LEU A 6 9.69 -5.42 -1.47
N CYS A 7 8.52 -4.85 -1.77
CA CYS A 7 7.44 -5.56 -2.47
C CYS A 7 7.91 -6.07 -3.83
N LYS A 8 8.54 -5.22 -4.64
CA LYS A 8 9.10 -5.62 -5.94
C LYS A 8 10.10 -6.77 -5.79
N LEU A 9 11.10 -6.61 -4.92
CA LEU A 9 12.10 -7.63 -4.65
C LEU A 9 11.49 -8.94 -4.14
N THR A 10 10.43 -8.88 -3.33
CA THR A 10 9.72 -10.05 -2.82
C THR A 10 9.01 -10.80 -3.94
N ILE A 11 8.37 -10.08 -4.86
CA ILE A 11 7.69 -10.68 -6.03
C ILE A 11 8.74 -11.33 -6.93
N GLU A 12 9.82 -10.62 -7.27
CA GLU A 12 10.92 -11.15 -8.08
C GLU A 12 11.53 -12.42 -7.45
N THR A 13 11.80 -12.38 -6.14
CA THR A 13 12.33 -13.55 -5.39
C THR A 13 11.38 -14.74 -5.44
N ARG A 14 10.07 -14.50 -5.29
CA ARG A 14 9.07 -15.58 -5.37
C ARG A 14 8.97 -16.16 -6.77
N LEU A 15 9.03 -15.34 -7.82
CA LEU A 15 9.03 -15.82 -9.20
C LEU A 15 10.28 -16.66 -9.48
N SER A 16 11.46 -16.24 -9.01
CA SER A 16 12.67 -17.06 -9.09
C SER A 16 12.53 -18.39 -8.36
N ALA A 17 11.96 -18.38 -7.15
CA ALA A 17 11.71 -19.60 -6.38
C ALA A 17 10.70 -20.56 -7.06
N GLN A 18 9.82 -20.03 -7.91
CA GLN A 18 8.89 -20.81 -8.74
C GLN A 18 9.49 -21.26 -10.09
N GLY A 19 10.77 -20.97 -10.34
CA GLY A 19 11.50 -21.43 -11.52
C GLY A 19 11.48 -20.46 -12.71
N CYS A 20 11.00 -19.23 -12.55
CA CYS A 20 11.12 -18.21 -13.59
C CYS A 20 12.60 -17.81 -13.78
N SER A 21 13.02 -17.69 -15.04
CA SER A 21 14.35 -17.18 -15.38
C SER A 21 14.45 -15.66 -15.14
N VAL A 22 15.68 -15.15 -15.07
CA VAL A 22 15.94 -13.70 -14.95
C VAL A 22 15.31 -12.92 -16.11
N ASP A 23 15.38 -13.45 -17.34
CA ASP A 23 14.77 -12.81 -18.50
C ASP A 23 13.24 -12.78 -18.37
N GLN A 24 12.61 -13.88 -17.95
CA GLN A 24 11.16 -13.91 -17.72
C GLN A 24 10.70 -12.91 -16.65
N ILE A 25 11.48 -12.76 -15.57
CA ILE A 25 11.18 -11.80 -14.50
C ILE A 25 11.37 -10.36 -14.97
N ARG A 26 12.40 -10.09 -15.78
CA ARG A 26 12.60 -8.78 -16.39
C ARG A 26 11.46 -8.45 -17.35
N ASP A 27 11.08 -9.40 -18.19
CA ASP A 27 10.01 -9.25 -19.17
C ASP A 27 8.64 -9.12 -18.48
N ALA A 28 8.49 -9.62 -17.25
CA ALA A 28 7.32 -9.40 -16.40
C ALA A 28 7.09 -7.91 -16.03
N ASN A 29 8.07 -7.03 -16.30
CA ASN A 29 8.02 -5.58 -16.11
C ASN A 29 7.31 -5.12 -14.83
N ILE A 30 7.75 -5.67 -13.69
CA ILE A 30 7.14 -5.38 -12.39
C ILE A 30 7.45 -3.93 -11.99
N THR A 31 6.40 -3.13 -11.87
CA THR A 31 6.47 -1.75 -11.39
C THR A 31 5.65 -1.58 -10.13
N THR A 32 6.15 -0.76 -9.22
CA THR A 32 5.48 -0.46 -7.95
C THR A 32 5.39 1.05 -7.82
N SER A 33 4.24 1.55 -7.40
CA SER A 33 3.99 2.98 -7.17
C SER A 33 3.08 3.17 -5.97
N ILE A 34 2.81 4.42 -5.63
CA ILE A 34 1.86 4.78 -4.57
C ILE A 34 0.72 5.53 -5.23
N ALA A 35 -0.50 5.25 -4.77
CA ALA A 35 -1.69 5.96 -5.18
C ALA A 35 -2.40 6.52 -3.95
N ALA A 36 -3.03 7.67 -4.11
CA ALA A 36 -3.74 8.35 -3.04
C ALA A 36 -5.17 8.67 -3.48
N ASN A 37 -6.11 8.55 -2.56
CA ASN A 37 -7.40 9.21 -2.63
C ASN A 37 -7.34 10.42 -1.68
N MET A 38 -7.55 11.61 -2.22
CA MET A 38 -7.45 12.89 -1.47
C MET A 38 -8.72 13.74 -1.66
N GLN A 39 -9.83 13.11 -2.04
CA GLN A 39 -11.10 13.77 -2.39
C GLN A 39 -12.30 12.96 -1.87
N ASP A 40 -13.47 13.11 -2.50
CA ASP A 40 -14.68 12.35 -2.18
C ASP A 40 -14.38 10.84 -2.14
N GLY A 41 -14.86 10.18 -1.09
CA GLY A 41 -14.56 8.78 -0.81
C GLY A 41 -13.43 8.54 0.19
N GLY A 42 -12.81 9.59 0.77
CA GLY A 42 -11.95 9.51 1.96
C GLY A 42 -10.47 9.86 1.71
N ASN A 43 -9.70 9.99 2.80
CA ASN A 43 -8.26 10.28 2.77
C ASN A 43 -7.48 9.00 3.01
N HIS A 44 -6.97 8.40 1.93
CA HIS A 44 -6.33 7.09 1.99
C HIS A 44 -5.19 6.95 0.98
N VAL A 45 -4.17 6.15 1.32
CA VAL A 45 -3.01 5.90 0.48
C VAL A 45 -2.70 4.41 0.44
N VAL A 46 -2.46 3.92 -0.77
CA VAL A 46 -2.24 2.50 -1.05
C VAL A 46 -0.99 2.30 -1.89
N GLY A 47 -0.41 1.11 -1.77
CA GLY A 47 0.61 0.63 -2.72
C GLY A 47 -0.07 0.12 -3.99
N VAL A 48 0.54 0.37 -5.14
CA VAL A 48 0.08 -0.18 -6.42
C VAL A 48 1.20 -1.02 -7.03
N VAL A 49 0.88 -2.26 -7.37
CA VAL A 49 1.75 -3.17 -8.10
C VAL A 49 1.16 -3.39 -9.48
N LYS A 50 1.98 -3.21 -10.52
CA LYS A 50 1.65 -3.58 -11.89
C LYS A 50 2.68 -4.56 -12.40
N LEU A 51 2.25 -5.63 -13.06
CA LEU A 51 3.09 -6.56 -13.78
C LEU A 51 2.51 -6.81 -15.17
N SER A 52 3.38 -7.05 -16.14
CA SER A 52 3.01 -7.42 -17.50
C SER A 52 3.59 -8.78 -17.81
N VAL A 53 2.81 -9.85 -17.77
CA VAL A 53 3.29 -11.21 -18.03
C VAL A 53 2.75 -11.68 -19.36
N ASN A 54 3.63 -11.98 -20.31
CA ASN A 54 3.27 -12.47 -21.65
C ASN A 54 2.25 -11.57 -22.39
N GLY A 55 2.35 -10.26 -22.20
CA GLY A 55 1.43 -9.28 -22.82
C GLY A 55 0.10 -9.09 -22.10
N MET A 56 -0.14 -9.78 -20.97
CA MET A 56 -1.26 -9.50 -20.07
C MET A 56 -0.80 -8.54 -18.97
N GLU A 57 -1.53 -7.44 -18.78
CA GLU A 57 -1.28 -6.50 -17.69
C GLU A 57 -2.19 -6.83 -16.50
N GLU A 58 -1.57 -7.02 -15.34
CA GLU A 58 -2.27 -7.20 -14.07
C GLU A 58 -1.91 -6.05 -13.13
N GLN A 59 -2.92 -5.52 -12.43
CA GLN A 59 -2.75 -4.47 -11.44
C GLN A 59 -3.38 -4.89 -10.11
N PHE A 60 -2.63 -4.69 -9.04
CA PHE A 60 -3.06 -4.93 -7.68
C PHE A 60 -2.86 -3.69 -6.82
N ILE A 61 -3.78 -3.47 -5.90
CA ILE A 61 -3.69 -2.49 -4.83
C ILE A 61 -3.36 -3.24 -3.54
N ILE A 62 -2.37 -2.75 -2.80
CA ILE A 62 -2.01 -3.23 -1.47
C ILE A 62 -2.39 -2.15 -0.47
N ASP A 63 -3.34 -2.48 0.40
CA ASP A 63 -3.83 -1.57 1.44
C ASP A 63 -3.19 -1.89 2.80
N PRO A 64 -2.20 -1.11 3.24
CA PRO A 64 -1.52 -1.37 4.52
C PRO A 64 -2.41 -1.09 5.74
N TRP A 65 -3.50 -0.32 5.61
CA TRP A 65 -4.39 0.02 6.72
C TRP A 65 -5.55 -0.97 6.88
N ASN A 66 -5.73 -1.88 5.93
CA ASN A 66 -6.65 -3.01 6.01
C ASN A 66 -5.87 -4.33 6.05
N ASP A 67 -4.99 -4.49 7.05
CA ASP A 67 -4.18 -5.69 7.29
C ASP A 67 -3.34 -6.17 6.08
N GLY A 68 -2.96 -5.24 5.20
CA GLY A 68 -2.21 -5.57 3.98
C GLY A 68 -3.06 -6.23 2.89
N ALA A 69 -4.39 -5.99 2.89
CA ALA A 69 -5.30 -6.53 1.89
C ALA A 69 -4.82 -6.26 0.46
N ILE A 70 -4.99 -7.26 -0.42
CA ILE A 70 -4.67 -7.18 -1.83
C ILE A 70 -5.99 -7.14 -2.61
N ILE A 71 -6.18 -6.09 -3.40
CA ILE A 71 -7.46 -5.76 -4.04
C ILE A 71 -7.21 -5.46 -5.51
N THR A 72 -8.04 -5.98 -6.42
CA THR A 72 -7.99 -5.59 -7.83
C THR A 72 -8.80 -4.29 -8.06
N PRO A 73 -8.48 -3.49 -9.09
CA PRO A 73 -9.21 -2.25 -9.34
C PRO A 73 -10.74 -2.41 -9.48
N SER A 74 -11.22 -3.53 -10.01
CA SER A 74 -12.65 -3.83 -10.15
C SER A 74 -13.34 -4.12 -8.82
N GLU A 75 -12.59 -4.48 -7.78
CA GLU A 75 -13.12 -4.84 -6.46
C GLU A 75 -13.20 -3.66 -5.49
N ILE A 76 -12.54 -2.53 -5.79
CA ILE A 76 -12.46 -1.33 -4.92
C ILE A 76 -13.83 -0.96 -4.36
N LYS A 77 -14.81 -0.73 -5.24
CA LYS A 77 -16.16 -0.28 -4.85
C LYS A 77 -16.80 -1.24 -3.84
N LYS A 78 -16.72 -2.54 -4.13
CA LYS A 78 -17.31 -3.57 -3.26
C LYS A 78 -16.55 -3.66 -1.93
N PHE A 79 -15.21 -3.72 -1.99
CA PHE A 79 -14.37 -3.87 -0.82
C PHE A 79 -14.59 -2.73 0.19
N TYR A 80 -14.54 -1.48 -0.26
CA TYR A 80 -14.68 -0.33 0.63
C TYR A 80 -16.14 -0.06 1.03
N GLY A 81 -17.13 -0.43 0.21
CA GLY A 81 -18.54 -0.37 0.57
C GLY A 81 -18.95 -1.40 1.63
N GLU A 82 -18.42 -2.63 1.54
CA GLU A 82 -18.76 -3.72 2.47
C GLU A 82 -17.96 -3.65 3.77
N ASN A 83 -16.67 -3.32 3.71
CA ASN A 83 -15.79 -3.32 4.88
C ASN A 83 -15.81 -1.99 5.66
N ARG A 84 -16.54 -0.97 5.19
CA ARG A 84 -16.58 0.40 5.76
C ARG A 84 -15.21 0.80 6.32
N SER A 85 -14.21 0.89 5.43
CA SER A 85 -12.90 1.38 5.86
C SER A 85 -13.09 2.76 6.49
N ARG A 86 -12.41 2.99 7.62
CA ARG A 86 -12.45 4.29 8.29
C ARG A 86 -11.86 5.41 7.43
N PHE A 87 -11.07 5.05 6.42
CA PHE A 87 -10.27 5.97 5.61
C PHE A 87 -10.74 6.06 4.16
N ALA A 88 -11.55 5.10 3.71
CA ALA A 88 -12.05 5.05 2.34
C ALA A 88 -13.45 4.42 2.27
N ASP A 89 -14.31 4.89 1.37
CA ASP A 89 -15.62 4.29 1.11
C ASP A 89 -15.75 3.78 -0.34
N GLU A 90 -16.95 3.32 -0.71
CA GLU A 90 -17.27 2.80 -2.04
C GLU A 90 -16.98 3.75 -3.22
N ASN A 91 -16.82 5.05 -2.96
CA ASN A 91 -16.47 6.07 -3.95
C ASN A 91 -14.97 6.32 -4.07
N ALA A 92 -14.13 5.61 -3.30
CA ALA A 92 -12.69 5.81 -3.32
C ALA A 92 -12.10 5.64 -4.74
N ASN A 93 -11.38 6.67 -5.19
CA ASN A 93 -10.70 6.68 -6.47
C ASN A 93 -9.21 6.95 -6.26
N PHE A 94 -8.38 5.91 -6.39
CA PHE A 94 -6.95 6.01 -6.14
C PHE A 94 -6.20 6.47 -7.38
N GLU A 95 -5.70 7.69 -7.35
CA GLU A 95 -4.91 8.25 -8.44
C GLU A 95 -3.42 8.09 -8.15
N LYS A 96 -2.66 7.78 -9.21
CA LYS A 96 -1.21 7.63 -9.11
C LYS A 96 -0.59 8.93 -8.61
N ASN A 97 0.21 8.84 -7.55
CA ASN A 97 0.98 9.97 -7.06
C ASN A 97 2.47 9.75 -7.35
N ASP A 98 3.00 10.53 -8.30
CA ASP A 98 4.40 10.44 -8.73
C ASP A 98 5.38 11.10 -7.75
N ARG A 99 4.87 11.83 -6.74
CA ARG A 99 5.67 12.58 -5.78
C ARG A 99 5.37 12.13 -4.36
N LEU A 100 6.04 11.05 -3.97
CA LEU A 100 5.95 10.51 -2.62
C LEU A 100 6.25 11.55 -1.53
N THR A 101 7.17 12.48 -1.80
CA THR A 101 7.47 13.60 -0.90
C THR A 101 6.25 14.45 -0.56
N ASP A 102 5.35 14.59 -1.53
CA ASP A 102 4.16 15.42 -1.37
C ASP A 102 3.16 14.67 -0.48
N VAL A 103 3.08 13.34 -0.63
CA VAL A 103 2.24 12.48 0.22
C VAL A 103 2.78 12.39 1.65
N ILE A 104 4.06 12.08 1.85
CA ILE A 104 4.62 11.86 3.21
C ILE A 104 4.74 13.14 4.03
N ASN A 105 4.73 14.31 3.38
CA ASN A 105 4.74 15.60 4.07
C ASN A 105 3.34 16.22 4.16
N ASP A 106 2.32 15.58 3.59
CA ASP A 106 0.94 16.02 3.72
C ASP A 106 0.46 15.78 5.16
N SER A 107 -0.05 16.84 5.79
CA SER A 107 -0.45 16.80 7.19
C SER A 107 -1.69 15.93 7.44
N LEU A 108 -2.59 15.81 6.45
CA LEU A 108 -3.75 14.92 6.55
C LEU A 108 -3.30 13.46 6.45
N TYR A 109 -2.39 13.16 5.54
CA TYR A 109 -1.77 11.84 5.45
C TYR A 109 -1.03 11.46 6.73
N LEU A 110 -0.16 12.33 7.24
CA LEU A 110 0.59 12.08 8.47
C LEU A 110 -0.33 11.88 9.68
N ASN A 111 -1.39 12.68 9.81
CA ASN A 111 -2.40 12.50 10.86
C ASN A 111 -3.17 11.17 10.72
N ALA A 112 -3.50 10.77 9.49
CA ALA A 112 -4.13 9.49 9.23
C ALA A 112 -3.21 8.31 9.61
N VAL A 113 -1.92 8.38 9.25
CA VAL A 113 -0.91 7.39 9.67
C VAL A 113 -0.78 7.33 11.19
N ALA A 114 -0.67 8.48 11.87
CA ALA A 114 -0.55 8.52 13.33
C ALA A 114 -1.79 7.91 14.02
N THR A 115 -2.97 8.21 13.50
CA THR A 115 -4.24 7.66 13.99
C THR A 115 -4.29 6.14 13.79
N SER A 116 -4.01 5.66 12.58
CA SER A 116 -3.98 4.22 12.27
C SER A 116 -2.98 3.45 13.13
N MET A 117 -1.75 3.96 13.28
CA MET A 117 -0.73 3.32 14.10
C MET A 117 -1.14 3.22 15.57
N ARG A 118 -1.76 4.28 16.11
CA ARG A 118 -2.22 4.31 17.51
C ARG A 118 -3.40 3.37 17.73
N GLU A 119 -4.35 3.35 16.80
CA GLU A 119 -5.60 2.63 16.98
C GLU A 119 -5.50 1.14 16.64
N ILE A 120 -4.87 0.81 15.51
CA ILE A 120 -4.73 -0.57 15.02
C ILE A 120 -3.54 -1.25 15.72
N HIS A 121 -2.38 -0.61 15.68
CA HIS A 121 -1.13 -1.23 16.14
C HIS A 121 -0.77 -0.90 17.59
N ARG A 122 -1.53 -0.02 18.25
CA ARG A 122 -1.22 0.49 19.61
C ARG A 122 0.16 1.13 19.69
N ILE A 123 0.64 1.70 18.59
CA ILE A 123 1.93 2.39 18.48
C ILE A 123 1.64 3.89 18.37
N ASP A 124 2.11 4.66 19.35
CA ASP A 124 2.04 6.11 19.31
C ASP A 124 3.30 6.69 18.65
N ILE A 125 3.23 6.98 17.35
CA ILE A 125 4.38 7.43 16.57
C ILE A 125 4.84 8.85 16.93
N ASP A 126 3.94 9.66 17.49
CA ASP A 126 4.24 11.00 17.99
C ASP A 126 4.92 10.96 19.37
N ASN A 127 4.88 9.80 20.03
CA ASN A 127 5.48 9.57 21.32
C ASN A 127 6.76 8.76 21.17
N THR A 128 7.89 9.46 21.07
CA THR A 128 9.23 8.87 20.85
C THR A 128 9.72 7.93 21.96
N ASN A 129 8.94 7.70 23.03
CA ASN A 129 9.30 6.81 24.15
C ASN A 129 8.88 5.34 23.99
N TRP A 130 8.32 4.92 22.85
CA TRP A 130 7.87 3.53 22.65
C TRP A 130 8.96 2.46 22.81
N ARG A 131 10.25 2.80 22.57
CA ARG A 131 11.39 1.91 22.85
C ARG A 131 11.60 1.62 24.34
N ALA A 132 11.26 2.55 25.24
CA ALA A 132 11.42 2.37 26.68
C ALA A 132 10.35 1.43 27.28
N GLN A 133 9.18 1.35 26.65
CA GLN A 133 8.05 0.53 27.12
C GLN A 133 8.17 -0.94 26.71
N GLN A 134 8.92 -1.26 25.64
CA GLN A 134 9.16 -2.65 25.21
C GLN A 134 10.25 -3.37 26.03
N LEU A 135 11.15 -2.63 26.68
CA LEU A 135 12.23 -3.19 27.51
C LEU A 135 11.85 -3.35 29.00
N ALA A 136 10.63 -2.94 29.36
CA ALA A 136 10.09 -3.01 30.72
C ALA A 136 9.08 -4.16 30.93
N ARG A 137 8.95 -5.06 29.96
CA ARG A 137 8.19 -6.32 30.04
C ARG A 137 9.16 -7.48 29.92
#